data_AF-A0A956YJV6-F1
#
_entry.id   AF-A0A956YJV6-F1
#
_cell.length_a   1.000
_cell.length_b   1.000
_cell.length_c   1.000
_cell.angle_alpha   90.00
_cell.angle_beta   90.00
_cell.angle_gamma   90.00
#
_symmetry.space_group_name_H-M   'P 1'
#
loop_
_entity.id
_entity.type
_entity.pdbx_description
1 polymer ?
#
loop_
_entity_poly.entity_id
_entity_poly.type
_entity_poly.pdbx_seq_one_letter_code
_entity_poly.pdbx_strand_id
1 'polypeptide(L)'
;MIFRVKVWTNGQRLVGGLYLFALFWLTACGTSEVRPFPTAVSTHTQPLTPPPTPSLALPLPTGELPPTPAIPGVLPATATATAVPPITLSADPGVPQDLVRAAQAFAAQNRTFAWAEGDAADVQLTLADGAPLANWVYVVAAPFATVPDEISLAEVQNKWQQGGAVFATNEVAVLGQPSPTITFSADVAELSELAWAERPSLLILPFDALQPDLKLLRLDGVSPLVPDFDPASYPLTLAVNLVGEETAVAQFL
;
A
#
# COMPACT_ATOMS: atom_id res chain seq x y z
N MET A 1 -29.01 -17.46 59.16
CA MET A 1 -28.68 -16.05 59.43
C MET A 1 -29.22 -15.23 58.28
N ILE A 2 -30.33 -14.53 58.50
CA ILE A 2 -31.14 -13.83 57.49
C ILE A 2 -30.88 -12.34 57.70
N PHE A 3 -30.40 -11.63 56.68
CA PHE A 3 -30.42 -10.17 56.70
C PHE A 3 -31.07 -9.63 55.42
N ARG A 4 -32.14 -8.88 55.66
CA ARG A 4 -33.14 -8.44 54.68
C ARG A 4 -32.67 -7.21 53.91
N VAL A 5 -32.97 -7.27 52.62
CA VAL A 5 -33.00 -6.16 51.65
C VAL A 5 -33.82 -4.99 52.20
N LYS A 6 -33.23 -3.79 52.19
CA LYS A 6 -33.90 -2.54 52.54
C LYS A 6 -34.41 -1.89 51.25
N VAL A 7 -35.68 -2.11 50.97
CA VAL A 7 -36.46 -1.44 49.93
C VAL A 7 -36.67 0.01 50.35
N TRP A 8 -36.29 0.97 49.50
CA TRP A 8 -36.62 2.38 49.64
C TRP A 8 -37.85 2.66 48.76
N THR A 9 -39.00 2.83 49.40
CA THR A 9 -40.21 3.37 48.77
C THR A 9 -40.19 4.87 48.93
N ASN A 10 -40.23 5.62 47.83
CA ASN A 10 -40.79 6.96 47.86
C ASN A 10 -41.81 7.08 46.74
N GLY A 11 -43.08 7.17 47.15
CA GLY A 11 -44.19 7.37 46.26
C GLY A 11 -44.41 8.86 46.02
N GLN A 12 -44.52 9.24 44.75
CA GLN A 12 -45.43 10.32 44.37
C GLN A 12 -46.33 9.82 43.24
N ARG A 13 -47.62 9.92 43.52
CA ARG A 13 -48.75 9.55 42.68
C ARG A 13 -49.25 10.77 41.92
N LEU A 14 -49.82 10.50 40.74
CA LEU A 14 -50.87 11.27 40.03
C LEU A 14 -50.38 12.61 39.45
N VAL A 15 -50.58 12.94 38.17
CA VAL A 15 -51.82 13.05 37.39
C VAL A 15 -51.37 13.04 35.92
N GLY A 16 -51.88 12.18 35.03
CA GLY A 16 -53.13 12.42 34.31
C GLY A 16 -52.94 13.42 33.16
N GLY A 17 -52.80 12.94 31.92
CA GLY A 17 -52.57 13.82 30.77
C GLY A 17 -52.54 13.10 29.43
N LEU A 18 -53.54 12.27 29.18
CA LEU A 18 -53.89 11.77 27.85
C LEU A 18 -54.29 12.98 26.97
N TYR A 19 -53.37 13.52 26.17
CA TYR A 19 -53.71 14.49 25.12
C TYR A 19 -53.43 13.88 23.75
N LEU A 20 -54.52 13.33 23.22
CA LEU A 20 -54.79 13.12 21.82
C LEU A 20 -54.82 14.49 21.13
N PHE A 21 -53.85 14.79 20.27
CA PHE A 21 -53.92 15.81 19.22
C PHE A 21 -53.11 15.25 18.04
N ALA A 22 -53.68 14.37 17.21
CA ALA A 22 -54.52 14.73 16.07
C ALA A 22 -53.83 15.75 15.14
N LEU A 23 -53.30 15.19 14.05
CA LEU A 23 -53.12 15.77 12.72
C LEU A 23 -52.73 17.25 12.63
N PHE A 24 -51.46 17.49 12.30
CA PHE A 24 -51.12 18.57 11.37
C PHE A 24 -50.33 17.99 10.20
N TRP A 25 -51.06 17.81 9.11
CA TRP A 25 -50.56 17.68 7.75
C TRP A 25 -49.66 18.86 7.41
N LEU A 26 -48.50 18.58 6.82
CA LEU A 26 -47.77 19.39 5.82
C LEU A 26 -46.54 18.55 5.42
N THR A 27 -46.67 17.57 4.52
CA THR A 27 -46.22 17.70 3.13
C THR A 27 -45.06 18.70 2.94
N ALA A 28 -43.86 18.30 3.34
CA ALA A 28 -42.63 18.83 2.73
C ALA A 28 -42.19 17.86 1.64
N CYS A 29 -42.78 18.01 0.46
CA CYS A 29 -42.26 17.46 -0.77
C CYS A 29 -41.07 18.35 -1.17
N GLY A 30 -39.86 17.94 -0.82
CA GLY A 30 -38.62 18.62 -1.19
C GLY A 30 -37.89 17.85 -2.29
N THR A 31 -38.53 17.69 -3.44
CA THR A 31 -37.93 17.14 -4.66
C THR A 31 -36.94 18.18 -5.21
N SER A 32 -35.67 18.07 -4.85
CA SER A 32 -34.60 18.81 -5.52
C SER A 32 -34.00 17.94 -6.62
N GLU A 33 -34.31 18.38 -7.84
CA GLU A 33 -33.87 17.96 -9.17
C GLU A 33 -32.49 17.28 -9.23
N VAL A 34 -32.50 16.01 -9.64
CA VAL A 34 -31.38 15.35 -10.29
C VAL A 34 -31.10 16.13 -11.58
N ARG A 35 -30.04 16.93 -11.62
CA ARG A 35 -29.50 17.47 -12.86
C ARG A 35 -28.84 16.33 -13.63
N PRO A 36 -29.34 15.92 -14.82
CA PRO A 36 -28.55 15.06 -15.68
C PRO A 36 -27.32 15.84 -16.13
N PHE A 37 -26.14 15.28 -15.86
CA PHE A 37 -24.89 15.74 -16.45
C PHE A 37 -25.06 15.75 -17.98
N PRO A 38 -24.73 16.87 -18.67
CA PRO A 38 -24.68 16.85 -20.12
C PRO A 38 -23.57 15.90 -20.57
N THR A 39 -23.98 14.80 -21.17
CA THR A 39 -23.15 13.94 -21.99
C THR A 39 -22.59 14.78 -23.14
N ALA A 40 -21.31 15.13 -23.07
CA ALA A 40 -20.55 15.59 -24.22
C ALA A 40 -19.39 14.62 -24.43
N VAL A 41 -19.71 13.45 -25.00
CA VAL A 41 -18.72 12.58 -25.63
C VAL A 41 -18.32 13.28 -26.93
N SER A 42 -17.15 13.89 -26.96
CA SER A 42 -16.53 14.33 -28.21
C SER A 42 -15.80 13.13 -28.84
N THR A 43 -16.53 12.34 -29.63
CA THR A 43 -15.92 11.40 -30.59
C THR A 43 -15.42 12.19 -31.78
N HIS A 44 -14.21 12.74 -31.69
CA HIS A 44 -13.53 13.26 -32.88
C HIS A 44 -12.82 12.12 -33.61
N THR A 45 -13.59 11.42 -34.45
CA THR A 45 -13.05 10.50 -35.46
C THR A 45 -12.45 11.35 -36.58
N GLN A 46 -11.14 11.55 -36.57
CA GLN A 46 -10.43 12.10 -37.73
C GLN A 46 -10.09 10.97 -38.72
N PRO A 47 -10.54 11.05 -39.98
CA PRO A 47 -10.08 10.15 -41.02
C PRO A 47 -8.64 10.46 -41.43
N LEU A 48 -7.80 9.42 -41.40
CA LEU A 48 -6.44 9.40 -41.94
C LEU A 48 -6.42 9.87 -43.39
N THR A 49 -5.73 10.97 -43.68
CA THR A 49 -5.30 11.32 -45.03
C THR A 49 -3.80 11.57 -45.02
N PRO A 50 -2.97 10.72 -45.64
CA PRO A 50 -1.56 11.01 -45.80
C PRO A 50 -1.37 12.14 -46.85
N PRO A 51 -0.41 13.05 -46.65
CA PRO A 51 -0.07 14.10 -47.61
C PRO A 51 0.51 13.49 -48.91
N PRO A 52 0.29 14.12 -50.08
CA PRO A 52 0.91 13.67 -51.32
C PRO A 52 2.41 13.96 -51.30
N THR A 53 3.23 12.91 -51.25
CA THR A 53 4.68 12.99 -51.44
C THR A 53 5.00 13.39 -52.89
N PRO A 54 5.76 14.46 -53.13
CA PRO A 54 6.27 14.75 -54.47
C PRO A 54 7.31 13.70 -54.87
N SER A 55 7.00 12.91 -55.90
CA SER A 55 7.92 11.96 -56.52
C SER A 55 8.87 12.72 -57.45
N LEU A 56 10.12 12.92 -57.03
CA LEU A 56 11.21 13.37 -57.89
C LEU A 56 11.80 12.13 -58.59
N ALA A 57 11.50 11.97 -59.88
CA ALA A 57 12.12 10.94 -60.71
C ALA A 57 13.59 11.31 -61.00
N LEU A 58 14.53 10.53 -60.46
CA LEU A 58 15.94 10.54 -60.89
C LEU A 58 16.10 9.62 -62.11
N PRO A 59 16.81 10.05 -63.18
CA PRO A 59 17.11 9.18 -64.30
C PRO A 59 18.08 8.07 -63.88
N LEU A 60 17.73 6.83 -64.21
CA LEU A 60 18.53 5.63 -64.04
C LEU A 60 19.66 5.60 -65.09
N PRO A 61 20.94 5.62 -64.72
CA PRO A 61 22.00 5.27 -65.65
C PRO A 61 22.06 3.74 -65.79
N THR A 62 21.70 3.24 -66.97
CA THR A 62 21.98 1.87 -67.42
C THR A 62 23.50 1.73 -67.60
N GLY A 63 24.18 1.29 -66.54
CA GLY A 63 25.56 0.84 -66.57
C GLY A 63 25.62 -0.67 -66.37
N GLU A 64 25.98 -1.39 -67.43
CA GLU A 64 26.21 -2.84 -67.42
C GLU A 64 27.44 -3.15 -66.56
N LEU A 65 27.25 -3.87 -65.44
CA LEU A 65 28.34 -4.30 -64.56
C LEU A 65 28.95 -5.62 -65.07
N PRO A 66 30.27 -5.71 -65.26
CA PRO A 66 30.95 -6.97 -65.62
C PRO A 66 30.95 -7.98 -64.45
N PRO A 67 31.06 -9.29 -64.73
CA PRO A 67 31.00 -10.32 -63.70
C PRO A 67 32.22 -10.31 -62.78
N THR A 68 31.99 -10.20 -61.47
CA THR A 68 33.03 -10.28 -60.42
C THR A 68 33.34 -11.75 -60.08
N PRO A 69 34.63 -12.16 -59.99
CA PRO A 69 35.01 -13.52 -59.57
C PRO A 69 34.66 -13.80 -58.10
N ALA A 70 34.11 -14.98 -57.83
CA ALA A 70 33.81 -15.46 -56.47
C ALA A 70 35.10 -15.82 -55.71
N ILE A 71 35.30 -15.23 -54.53
CA ILE A 71 36.38 -15.56 -53.59
C ILE A 71 35.83 -16.57 -52.57
N PRO A 72 36.52 -17.70 -52.26
CA PRO A 72 36.08 -18.68 -51.28
C PRO A 72 35.91 -18.07 -49.87
N GLY A 73 34.76 -18.36 -49.25
CA GLY A 73 34.31 -17.76 -48.00
C GLY A 73 35.17 -18.12 -46.78
N VAL A 74 35.55 -17.09 -46.03
CA VAL A 74 35.87 -17.21 -44.61
C VAL A 74 34.59 -16.90 -43.82
N LEU A 75 34.06 -17.91 -43.13
CA LEU A 75 32.97 -17.73 -42.17
C LEU A 75 33.45 -16.83 -41.03
N PRO A 76 32.75 -15.75 -40.65
CA PRO A 76 33.08 -15.03 -39.44
C PRO A 76 32.84 -15.97 -38.24
N ALA A 77 33.85 -16.08 -37.36
CA ALA A 77 33.68 -16.76 -36.09
C ALA A 77 32.61 -16.01 -35.28
N THR A 78 31.46 -16.66 -35.03
CA THR A 78 30.44 -16.15 -34.14
C THR A 78 31.03 -16.08 -32.74
N ALA A 79 31.29 -14.87 -32.24
CA ALA A 79 31.62 -14.68 -30.84
C ALA A 79 30.43 -15.18 -29.99
N THR A 80 30.63 -16.24 -29.23
CA THR A 80 29.67 -16.67 -28.20
C THR A 80 29.71 -15.63 -27.09
N ALA A 81 28.66 -14.81 -26.98
CA ALA A 81 28.49 -13.94 -25.82
C ALA A 81 28.40 -14.83 -24.57
N THR A 82 29.39 -14.73 -23.68
CA THR A 82 29.29 -15.30 -22.33
C THR A 82 28.17 -14.54 -21.61
N ALA A 83 27.05 -15.22 -21.36
CA ALA A 83 25.97 -14.66 -20.55
C ALA A 83 26.54 -14.36 -19.16
N VAL A 84 26.56 -13.09 -18.76
CA VAL A 84 26.86 -12.69 -17.38
C VAL A 84 25.74 -13.25 -16.51
N PRO A 85 26.04 -14.06 -15.47
CA PRO A 85 25.00 -14.57 -14.59
C PRO A 85 24.27 -13.40 -13.91
N PRO A 86 22.93 -13.46 -13.77
CA PRO A 86 22.19 -12.42 -13.08
C PRO A 86 22.54 -12.41 -11.59
N ILE A 87 22.56 -11.22 -11.00
CA ILE A 87 22.73 -10.99 -9.57
C ILE A 87 21.49 -11.52 -8.84
N THR A 88 21.69 -12.32 -7.80
CA THR A 88 20.58 -12.89 -7.04
C THR A 88 20.08 -11.93 -5.95
N LEU A 89 18.75 -11.81 -5.82
CA LEU A 89 18.07 -10.97 -4.85
C LEU A 89 17.20 -11.82 -3.92
N SER A 90 17.33 -11.63 -2.61
CA SER A 90 16.45 -12.25 -1.61
C SER A 90 16.01 -11.27 -0.52
N ALA A 91 15.14 -11.72 0.40
CA ALA A 91 14.71 -10.93 1.55
C ALA A 91 14.78 -11.75 2.85
N ASP A 92 15.19 -11.09 3.92
CA ASP A 92 15.22 -11.61 5.29
C ASP A 92 13.79 -11.85 5.83
N PRO A 93 13.58 -12.87 6.69
CA PRO A 93 12.26 -13.20 7.29
C PRO A 93 11.56 -12.09 8.09
N GLY A 94 12.18 -10.92 8.33
CA GLY A 94 11.52 -9.77 8.95
C GLY A 94 10.94 -8.71 7.99
N VAL A 95 11.26 -8.77 6.70
CA VAL A 95 10.90 -7.70 5.75
C VAL A 95 9.39 -7.71 5.44
N PRO A 96 8.71 -6.55 5.40
CA PRO A 96 7.30 -6.47 5.02
C PRO A 96 7.01 -7.16 3.69
N GLN A 97 5.96 -7.99 3.66
CA GLN A 97 5.57 -8.79 2.50
C GLN A 97 5.28 -7.95 1.25
N ASP A 98 4.76 -6.74 1.41
CA ASP A 98 4.57 -5.79 0.30
C ASP A 98 5.89 -5.42 -0.37
N LEU A 99 6.93 -5.20 0.41
CA LEU A 99 8.25 -4.83 -0.07
C LEU A 99 8.94 -6.03 -0.73
N VAL A 100 8.76 -7.24 -0.17
CA VAL A 100 9.20 -8.49 -0.80
C VAL A 100 8.53 -8.68 -2.16
N ARG A 101 7.21 -8.48 -2.25
CA ARG A 101 6.46 -8.56 -3.52
C ARG A 101 6.93 -7.51 -4.53
N ALA A 102 7.19 -6.28 -4.08
CA ALA A 102 7.74 -5.23 -4.94
C ALA A 102 9.14 -5.60 -5.46
N ALA A 103 10.01 -6.13 -4.60
CA ALA A 103 11.35 -6.60 -4.98
C ALA A 103 11.30 -7.77 -5.96
N GLN A 104 10.40 -8.73 -5.77
CA GLN A 104 10.16 -9.83 -6.71
C GLN A 104 9.66 -9.32 -8.07
N ALA A 105 8.72 -8.37 -8.07
CA ALA A 105 8.21 -7.77 -9.30
C ALA A 105 9.30 -6.97 -10.04
N PHE A 106 10.20 -6.31 -9.31
CA PHE A 106 11.37 -5.63 -9.88
C PHE A 106 12.35 -6.63 -10.49
N ALA A 107 12.70 -7.70 -9.77
CA ALA A 107 13.58 -8.75 -10.28
C ALA A 107 12.99 -9.45 -11.51
N ALA A 108 11.68 -9.67 -11.57
CA ALA A 108 11.02 -10.27 -12.73
C ALA A 108 11.04 -9.37 -13.98
N GLN A 109 11.09 -8.05 -13.80
CA GLN A 109 11.11 -7.08 -14.91
C GLN A 109 12.53 -6.72 -15.36
N ASN A 110 13.52 -6.90 -14.49
CA ASN A 110 14.92 -6.65 -14.82
C ASN A 110 15.60 -7.90 -15.38
N ARG A 111 16.57 -7.71 -16.29
CA ARG A 111 17.41 -8.79 -16.82
C ARG A 111 18.68 -9.02 -16.00
N THR A 112 19.02 -8.06 -15.14
CA THR A 112 20.24 -8.09 -14.32
C THR A 112 20.02 -8.79 -12.98
N PHE A 113 18.81 -8.72 -12.41
CA PHE A 113 18.49 -9.34 -11.13
C PHE A 113 17.60 -10.56 -11.32
N ALA A 114 17.81 -11.59 -10.51
CA ALA A 114 16.94 -12.75 -10.42
C ALA A 114 16.54 -12.99 -8.96
N TRP A 115 15.27 -13.27 -8.70
CA TRP A 115 14.82 -13.59 -7.35
C TRP A 115 15.34 -14.98 -6.94
N ALA A 116 15.97 -15.07 -5.76
CA ALA A 116 16.42 -16.31 -5.17
C ALA A 116 15.65 -16.58 -3.87
N GLU A 117 15.14 -17.81 -3.73
CA GLU A 117 14.52 -18.27 -2.50
C GLU A 117 15.60 -18.75 -1.53
N GLY A 118 15.91 -17.93 -0.52
CA GLY A 118 16.82 -18.29 0.57
C GLY A 118 17.84 -17.21 0.95
N ASP A 119 18.71 -17.56 1.88
CA ASP A 119 19.71 -16.65 2.48
C ASP A 119 20.96 -16.46 1.60
N ALA A 120 21.22 -17.38 0.67
CA ALA A 120 22.36 -17.31 -0.24
C ALA A 120 22.01 -16.48 -1.49
N ALA A 121 22.03 -15.16 -1.34
CA ALA A 121 21.88 -14.20 -2.45
C ALA A 121 23.04 -13.20 -2.49
N ASP A 122 23.31 -12.65 -3.67
CA ASP A 122 24.31 -11.58 -3.88
C ASP A 122 23.87 -10.27 -3.22
N VAL A 123 22.56 -10.03 -3.16
CA VAL A 123 21.92 -8.90 -2.47
C VAL A 123 20.72 -9.41 -1.67
N GLN A 124 20.64 -9.03 -0.41
CA GLN A 124 19.57 -9.37 0.51
C GLN A 124 18.95 -8.11 1.11
N LEU A 125 17.62 -8.02 1.05
CA LEU A 125 16.85 -7.02 1.77
C LEU A 125 16.78 -7.42 3.24
N THR A 126 17.14 -6.52 4.14
CA THR A 126 17.14 -6.77 5.58
C THR A 126 16.65 -5.55 6.37
N LEU A 127 16.21 -5.79 7.59
CA LEU A 127 15.94 -4.75 8.59
C LEU A 127 17.15 -4.51 9.51
N ALA A 128 18.19 -5.33 9.41
CA ALA A 128 19.45 -5.16 10.13
C ALA A 128 20.34 -4.09 9.46
N ASP A 129 21.46 -3.75 10.08
CA ASP A 129 22.43 -2.80 9.53
C ASP A 129 22.92 -3.22 8.14
N GLY A 130 22.99 -2.24 7.23
CA GLY A 130 23.40 -2.43 5.84
C GLY A 130 23.44 -1.10 5.08
N ALA A 131 23.49 -1.17 3.75
CA ALA A 131 23.34 0.01 2.91
C ALA A 131 21.89 0.49 2.96
N PRO A 132 21.61 1.76 3.30
CA PRO A 132 20.24 2.25 3.45
C PRO A 132 19.51 2.26 2.12
N LEU A 133 18.34 1.63 2.07
CA LEU A 133 17.47 1.61 0.90
C LEU A 133 16.26 2.53 1.07
N ALA A 134 15.47 2.31 2.13
CA ALA A 134 14.23 3.04 2.34
C ALA A 134 13.77 3.01 3.80
N ASN A 135 12.87 3.91 4.16
CA ASN A 135 12.14 3.89 5.42
C ASN A 135 10.71 3.43 5.17
N TRP A 136 10.29 2.35 5.82
CA TRP A 136 8.94 1.83 5.76
C TRP A 136 8.16 2.25 7.01
N VAL A 137 7.11 3.05 6.83
CA VAL A 137 6.38 3.67 7.94
C VAL A 137 5.06 2.94 8.16
N TYR A 138 4.86 2.39 9.36
CA TYR A 138 3.58 1.86 9.81
C TYR A 138 2.78 2.92 10.56
N VAL A 139 1.46 2.93 10.42
CA VAL A 139 0.60 3.87 11.13
C VAL A 139 -0.43 3.15 11.95
N VAL A 140 -0.82 3.79 13.05
CA VAL A 140 -1.98 3.36 13.84
C VAL A 140 -3.17 4.17 13.37
N ALA A 141 -4.16 3.49 12.83
CA ALA A 141 -5.41 4.07 12.39
C ALA A 141 -6.56 3.59 13.26
N ALA A 142 -7.66 4.31 13.23
CA ALA A 142 -8.91 3.91 13.85
C ALA A 142 -10.09 4.42 13.00
N PRO A 143 -11.30 3.87 13.17
CA PRO A 143 -12.49 4.46 12.58
C PRO A 143 -12.69 5.93 13.02
N PHE A 144 -13.21 6.79 12.15
CA PHE A 144 -13.47 8.21 12.48
C PHE A 144 -14.36 8.40 13.71
N ALA A 145 -15.25 7.44 13.97
CA ALA A 145 -16.14 7.46 15.13
C ALA A 145 -15.46 7.10 16.46
N THR A 146 -14.13 7.01 16.50
CA THR A 146 -13.34 6.86 17.73
C THR A 146 -13.08 8.22 18.37
N VAL A 147 -13.16 8.33 19.70
CA VAL A 147 -12.98 9.61 20.41
C VAL A 147 -11.52 10.10 20.43
N PRO A 148 -10.53 9.30 20.89
CA PRO A 148 -9.14 9.76 20.93
C PRO A 148 -8.54 9.90 19.53
N ASP A 149 -7.74 10.96 19.34
CA ASP A 149 -6.97 11.24 18.11
C ASP A 149 -5.46 10.91 18.28
N GLU A 150 -5.07 10.52 19.50
CA GLU A 150 -3.69 10.21 19.87
C GLU A 150 -3.67 8.93 20.69
N ILE A 151 -2.59 8.17 20.56
CA ILE A 151 -2.30 6.97 21.34
C ILE A 151 -0.79 6.91 21.63
N SER A 152 -0.40 6.37 22.77
CA SER A 152 1.03 6.17 23.09
C SER A 152 1.53 4.85 22.52
N LEU A 153 2.83 4.77 22.17
CA LEU A 153 3.44 3.51 21.75
C LEU A 153 3.27 2.41 22.79
N ALA A 154 3.38 2.76 24.08
CA ALA A 154 3.20 1.82 25.17
C ALA A 154 1.78 1.20 25.18
N GLU A 155 0.75 1.98 24.87
CA GLU A 155 -0.62 1.46 24.78
C GLU A 155 -0.81 0.58 23.54
N VAL A 156 -0.24 0.97 22.39
CA VAL A 156 -0.26 0.16 21.17
C VAL A 156 0.43 -1.18 21.40
N GLN A 157 1.64 -1.18 21.97
CA GLN A 157 2.40 -2.38 22.31
C GLN A 157 1.64 -3.27 23.31
N ASN A 158 1.01 -2.67 24.32
CA ASN A 158 0.20 -3.43 25.27
C ASN A 158 -0.98 -4.14 24.59
N LYS A 159 -1.74 -3.42 23.74
CA LYS A 159 -2.84 -4.03 22.97
C LYS A 159 -2.35 -5.06 21.95
N TRP A 160 -1.18 -4.85 21.37
CA TRP A 160 -0.53 -5.78 20.46
C TRP A 160 -0.17 -7.10 21.15
N GLN A 161 0.49 -7.04 22.31
CA GLN A 161 1.05 -8.21 22.99
C GLN A 161 0.05 -8.92 23.91
N GLN A 162 -0.79 -8.16 24.64
CA GLN A 162 -1.77 -8.71 25.58
C GLN A 162 -3.13 -8.98 24.92
N GLY A 163 -3.33 -8.47 23.70
CA GLY A 163 -4.58 -8.58 22.96
C GLY A 163 -5.51 -7.38 23.18
N GLY A 164 -6.45 -7.25 22.24
CA GLY A 164 -7.41 -6.17 22.12
C GLY A 164 -8.03 -6.19 20.74
N ALA A 165 -9.00 -5.30 20.48
CA ALA A 165 -9.53 -5.08 19.13
C ALA A 165 -8.46 -4.36 18.27
N VAL A 166 -7.46 -5.13 17.83
CA VAL A 166 -6.36 -4.69 16.98
C VAL A 166 -6.33 -5.57 15.73
N PHE A 167 -6.31 -4.93 14.58
CA PHE A 167 -6.19 -5.56 13.29
C PHE A 167 -4.92 -5.05 12.61
N ALA A 168 -4.24 -5.88 11.84
CA ALA A 168 -3.01 -5.47 11.17
C ALA A 168 -2.83 -6.13 9.81
N THR A 169 -2.07 -5.47 8.93
CA THR A 169 -1.75 -6.05 7.61
C THR A 169 -0.73 -7.19 7.71
N ASN A 170 0.20 -7.06 8.65
CA ASN A 170 1.29 -8.00 8.86
C ASN A 170 1.87 -7.85 10.27
N GLU A 171 2.73 -8.78 10.65
CA GLU A 171 3.51 -8.65 11.89
C GLU A 171 4.45 -7.44 11.80
N VAL A 172 4.48 -6.64 12.86
CA VAL A 172 5.34 -5.44 12.92
C VAL A 172 6.42 -5.69 13.96
N ALA A 173 7.65 -5.96 13.50
CA ALA A 173 8.76 -6.37 14.36
C ALA A 173 9.01 -5.42 15.55
N VAL A 174 8.84 -4.11 15.36
CA VAL A 174 9.04 -3.08 16.41
C VAL A 174 8.04 -3.18 17.56
N LEU A 175 6.89 -3.83 17.36
CA LEU A 175 5.88 -4.07 18.40
C LEU A 175 6.11 -5.36 19.18
N GLY A 176 7.06 -6.20 18.75
CA GLY A 176 7.34 -7.51 19.32
C GLY A 176 6.33 -8.57 18.90
N GLN A 177 6.25 -9.65 19.68
CA GLN A 177 5.37 -10.79 19.35
C GLN A 177 3.89 -10.39 19.47
N PRO A 178 3.07 -10.58 18.43
CA PRO A 178 1.63 -10.35 18.51
C PRO A 178 0.91 -11.35 19.42
N SER A 179 -0.17 -10.89 20.05
CA SER A 179 -1.18 -11.74 20.67
C SER A 179 -1.85 -12.62 19.61
N PRO A 180 -2.20 -13.88 19.92
CA PRO A 180 -2.96 -14.75 19.01
C PRO A 180 -4.38 -14.23 18.71
N THR A 181 -4.82 -13.18 19.38
CA THR A 181 -6.12 -12.53 19.13
C THR A 181 -6.08 -11.50 17.99
N ILE A 182 -4.88 -11.15 17.48
CA ILE A 182 -4.77 -10.19 16.38
C ILE A 182 -5.19 -10.86 15.07
N THR A 183 -6.07 -10.18 14.36
CA THR A 183 -6.48 -10.59 13.01
C THR A 183 -5.55 -9.93 11.99
N PHE A 184 -4.96 -10.76 11.13
CA PHE A 184 -4.13 -10.32 10.02
C PHE A 184 -4.86 -10.51 8.69
N SER A 185 -4.84 -9.50 7.83
CA SER A 185 -5.28 -9.61 6.43
C SER A 185 -4.48 -8.67 5.55
N ALA A 186 -4.13 -9.10 4.34
CA ALA A 186 -3.50 -8.23 3.35
C ALA A 186 -4.52 -7.30 2.67
N ASP A 187 -5.82 -7.53 2.85
CA ASP A 187 -6.88 -6.67 2.34
C ASP A 187 -7.24 -5.59 3.37
N VAL A 188 -6.80 -4.36 3.11
CA VAL A 188 -7.05 -3.24 4.01
C VAL A 188 -8.53 -2.85 4.06
N ALA A 189 -9.30 -3.08 2.99
CA ALA A 189 -10.74 -2.80 3.01
C ALA A 189 -11.46 -3.73 3.98
N GLU A 190 -11.12 -5.02 3.97
CA GLU A 190 -11.63 -6.01 4.92
C GLU A 190 -11.28 -5.61 6.37
N LEU A 191 -10.01 -5.23 6.63
CA LEU A 191 -9.60 -4.77 7.95
C LEU A 191 -10.36 -3.52 8.38
N SER A 192 -10.60 -2.57 7.46
CA SER A 192 -11.38 -1.37 7.77
C SER A 192 -12.81 -1.71 8.17
N GLU A 193 -13.49 -2.59 7.44
CA GLU A 193 -14.85 -3.04 7.78
C GLU A 193 -14.91 -3.69 9.18
N LEU A 194 -13.95 -4.57 9.50
CA LEU A 194 -13.81 -5.17 10.83
C LEU A 194 -13.58 -4.10 11.91
N ALA A 195 -12.72 -3.12 11.64
CA ALA A 195 -12.47 -2.00 12.54
C ALA A 195 -13.76 -1.25 12.87
N TRP A 196 -14.54 -0.91 11.85
CA TRP A 196 -15.80 -0.21 11.99
C TRP A 196 -16.87 -1.01 12.75
N ALA A 197 -16.87 -2.34 12.60
CA ALA A 197 -17.76 -3.24 13.31
C ALA A 197 -17.42 -3.37 14.80
N GLU A 198 -16.12 -3.45 15.13
CA GLU A 198 -15.63 -3.73 16.49
C GLU A 198 -15.16 -2.48 17.26
N ARG A 199 -15.78 -1.32 17.00
CA ARG A 199 -15.40 -0.08 17.67
C ARG A 199 -15.59 -0.15 19.20
N PRO A 200 -14.62 0.35 20.00
CA PRO A 200 -13.36 0.96 19.59
C PRO A 200 -12.29 -0.09 19.22
N SER A 201 -11.65 0.11 18.07
CA SER A 201 -10.62 -0.77 17.51
C SER A 201 -9.45 0.04 16.96
N LEU A 202 -8.30 -0.63 16.80
CA LEU A 202 -7.10 -0.08 16.18
C LEU A 202 -6.73 -0.89 14.94
N LEU A 203 -6.20 -0.20 13.93
CA LEU A 203 -5.64 -0.77 12.73
C LEU A 203 -4.16 -0.41 12.63
N ILE A 204 -3.31 -1.37 12.33
CA ILE A 204 -1.87 -1.14 12.11
C ILE A 204 -1.52 -1.57 10.69
N LEU A 205 -1.15 -0.61 9.85
CA LEU A 205 -0.94 -0.81 8.41
C LEU A 205 0.15 0.12 7.86
N PRO A 206 0.77 -0.18 6.70
CA PRO A 206 1.72 0.71 6.05
C PRO A 206 1.07 2.05 5.71
N PHE A 207 1.76 3.17 5.91
CA PHE A 207 1.22 4.51 5.68
C PHE A 207 0.56 4.68 4.29
N ASP A 208 1.16 4.13 3.24
CA ASP A 208 0.66 4.18 1.86
C ASP A 208 -0.70 3.50 1.68
N ALA A 209 -1.03 2.53 2.55
CA ALA A 209 -2.28 1.79 2.49
C ALA A 209 -3.42 2.43 3.31
N LEU A 210 -3.19 3.60 3.91
CA LEU A 210 -4.20 4.29 4.72
C LEU A 210 -5.41 4.70 3.88
N GLN A 211 -6.59 4.19 4.25
CA GLN A 211 -7.84 4.50 3.57
C GLN A 211 -8.51 5.77 4.10
N PRO A 212 -9.27 6.51 3.26
CA PRO A 212 -9.85 7.81 3.63
C PRO A 212 -11.00 7.75 4.63
N ASP A 213 -11.55 6.57 4.90
CA ASP A 213 -12.58 6.31 5.92
C ASP A 213 -11.97 5.96 7.30
N LEU A 214 -10.64 5.90 7.39
CA LEU A 214 -9.90 5.74 8.62
C LEU A 214 -9.26 7.06 9.01
N LYS A 215 -9.19 7.33 10.31
CA LYS A 215 -8.37 8.41 10.85
C LYS A 215 -7.05 7.85 11.34
N LEU A 216 -5.97 8.55 11.03
CA LEU A 216 -4.66 8.28 11.61
C LEU A 216 -4.63 8.82 13.04
N LEU A 217 -4.17 7.99 13.98
CA LEU A 217 -3.90 8.42 15.36
C LEU A 217 -2.45 8.88 15.48
N ARG A 218 -2.24 10.00 16.14
CA ARG A 218 -0.90 10.46 16.51
C ARG A 218 -0.27 9.44 17.46
N LEU A 219 0.99 9.09 17.21
CA LEU A 219 1.74 8.16 18.06
C LEU A 219 2.76 8.93 18.88
N ASP A 220 2.59 8.93 20.21
CA ASP A 220 3.38 9.75 21.13
C ASP A 220 3.49 11.23 20.68
N GLY A 221 2.39 11.70 20.09
CA GLY A 221 2.26 13.04 19.57
C GLY A 221 2.85 13.31 18.19
N VAL A 222 3.48 12.33 17.54
CA VAL A 222 4.03 12.44 16.17
C VAL A 222 3.01 11.97 15.13
N SER A 223 2.93 12.65 13.99
CA SER A 223 2.07 12.27 12.86
C SER A 223 2.85 12.24 11.55
N PRO A 224 2.75 11.17 10.75
CA PRO A 224 3.28 11.11 9.38
C PRO A 224 2.56 12.01 8.37
N LEU A 225 1.41 12.60 8.73
CA LEU A 225 0.64 13.47 7.83
C LEU A 225 1.16 14.92 7.79
N VAL A 226 2.19 15.26 8.58
CA VAL A 226 2.77 16.60 8.58
C VAL A 226 3.77 16.78 7.44
N PRO A 227 3.86 17.97 6.81
CA PRO A 227 4.76 18.18 5.66
C PRO A 227 6.24 17.94 5.95
N ASP A 228 6.70 18.32 7.13
CA ASP A 228 8.09 18.18 7.57
C ASP A 228 8.32 16.90 8.39
N PHE A 229 7.65 15.81 8.01
CA PHE A 229 7.77 14.53 8.70
C PHE A 229 9.20 13.98 8.63
N ASP A 230 9.79 13.71 9.80
CA ASP A 230 11.07 13.01 9.93
C ASP A 230 10.84 11.54 10.30
N PRO A 231 11.11 10.58 9.39
CA PRO A 231 10.91 9.15 9.66
C PRO A 231 11.77 8.64 10.83
N ALA A 232 12.93 9.23 11.10
CA ALA A 232 13.81 8.81 12.20
C ALA A 232 13.21 9.11 13.59
N SER A 233 12.31 10.09 13.66
CA SER A 233 11.64 10.49 14.90
C SER A 233 10.38 9.67 15.22
N TYR A 234 9.92 8.85 14.27
CA TYR A 234 8.63 8.18 14.37
C TYR A 234 8.75 6.72 14.82
N PRO A 235 8.03 6.28 15.88
CA PRO A 235 8.31 5.00 16.53
C PRO A 235 8.03 3.73 15.70
N LEU A 236 7.16 3.81 14.69
CA LEU A 236 6.84 2.65 13.83
C LEU A 236 7.49 2.76 12.44
N THR A 237 8.65 3.40 12.37
CA THR A 237 9.51 3.38 11.18
C THR A 237 10.42 2.16 11.21
N LEU A 238 10.44 1.41 10.11
CA LEU A 238 11.41 0.35 9.86
C LEU A 238 12.41 0.81 8.81
N ALA A 239 13.70 0.82 9.16
CA ALA A 239 14.77 1.02 8.20
C ALA A 239 14.96 -0.26 7.38
N VAL A 240 14.80 -0.16 6.07
CA VAL A 240 15.04 -1.24 5.13
C VAL A 240 16.39 -0.99 4.49
N ASN A 241 17.25 -1.98 4.59
CA ASN A 241 18.63 -1.93 4.15
C ASN A 241 18.94 -3.07 3.19
N LEU A 242 20.05 -2.94 2.49
CA LEU A 242 20.62 -3.96 1.61
C LEU A 242 21.94 -4.45 2.19
N VAL A 243 22.12 -5.76 2.20
CA VAL A 243 23.38 -6.42 2.52
C VAL A 243 23.76 -7.31 1.36
N GLY A 244 25.03 -7.32 0.97
CA GLY A 244 25.47 -8.05 -0.21
C GLY A 244 26.88 -7.69 -0.65
N GLU A 245 27.25 -8.17 -1.82
CA GLU A 245 28.50 -7.78 -2.49
C GLU A 245 28.45 -6.29 -2.88
N GLU A 246 29.53 -5.54 -2.66
CA GLU A 246 29.54 -4.07 -2.79
C GLU A 246 29.13 -3.62 -4.20
N THR A 247 29.60 -4.29 -5.24
CA THR A 247 29.23 -3.99 -6.63
C THR A 247 27.76 -4.29 -6.89
N ALA A 248 27.25 -5.42 -6.41
CA ALA A 248 25.85 -5.80 -6.55
C ALA A 248 24.89 -4.84 -5.83
N VAL A 249 25.22 -4.43 -4.60
CA VAL A 249 24.45 -3.42 -3.85
C VAL A 249 24.51 -2.06 -4.55
N ALA A 250 25.67 -1.64 -5.02
CA ALA A 250 25.83 -0.38 -5.76
C ALA A 250 25.08 -0.38 -7.11
N GLN A 251 24.84 -1.54 -7.71
CA GLN A 251 24.04 -1.67 -8.93
C GLN A 251 22.53 -1.68 -8.66
N PHE A 252 22.11 -1.97 -7.43
CA PHE A 252 20.71 -1.99 -7.04
C PHE A 252 20.20 -0.59 -6.65
N LEU A 253 21.05 0.23 -6.01
CA LEU A 253 20.77 1.62 -5.63
C LEU A 253 20.73 2.57 -6.84
#